data_AF-A0A095AUF5-F1
#
_entry.id   AF-A0A095AUF5-F1
#
_cell.length_a   1.000
_cell.length_b   1.000
_cell.length_c   1.000
_cell.angle_alpha   90.00
_cell.angle_beta   90.00
_cell.angle_gamma   90.00
#
_symmetry.space_group_name_H-M   'P 1'
#
loop_
_entity.id
_entity.type
_entity.pdbx_description
1 polymer ?
#
loop_
_entity_poly.entity_id
_entity_poly.type
_entity_poly.pdbx_seq_one_letter_code
_entity_poly.pdbx_strand_id
1 'polypeptide(L)'
;MFASLIVLFVMAGFFAILIAAISPTKSDGAALSGYSAQMRAASRQVYSPTIANDPYVIDQWEKSIQALERACRDSGEYCEQAQQARRSINR
;
A
#
# COMPACT_ATOMS: atom_id res chain seq x y z
N MET A 1 28.21 -19.65 21.86
CA MET A 1 28.55 -18.22 21.73
C MET A 1 29.03 -17.84 20.32
N PHE A 2 29.82 -18.67 19.63
CA PHE A 2 30.32 -18.38 18.27
C PHE A 2 29.24 -18.35 17.16
N ALA A 3 28.18 -19.16 17.26
CA ALA A 3 27.12 -19.19 16.24
C ALA A 3 26.32 -17.86 16.12
N SER A 4 26.13 -17.12 17.22
CA SER A 4 25.43 -15.83 17.18
C SER A 4 26.23 -14.74 16.47
N LEU A 5 27.57 -14.77 16.55
CA LEU A 5 28.42 -13.80 15.85
C LEU A 5 28.37 -14.02 14.34
N ILE A 6 28.39 -15.27 13.89
CA ILE A 6 28.32 -15.60 12.46
C ILE A 6 26.98 -15.14 11.86
N VAL A 7 25.86 -15.34 12.58
CA VAL A 7 24.53 -14.89 12.12
C VAL A 7 24.44 -13.36 12.04
N LEU A 8 25.01 -12.64 13.02
CA LEU A 8 25.05 -11.17 13.00
C LEU A 8 25.89 -10.63 11.83
N PHE A 9 27.04 -11.24 11.55
CA PHE A 9 27.89 -10.86 10.42
C PHE A 9 27.24 -11.13 9.06
N VAL A 10 26.54 -12.27 8.91
CA VAL A 10 25.82 -12.59 7.68
C VAL A 10 24.66 -11.61 7.44
N MET A 11 23.89 -11.27 8.48
CA MET A 11 22.78 -10.32 8.37
C MET A 11 23.25 -8.88 8.11
N ALA A 12 24.33 -8.44 8.76
CA ALA A 12 24.92 -7.12 8.52
C ALA A 12 25.56 -7.00 7.12
N GLY A 13 26.23 -8.05 6.65
CA GLY A 13 26.82 -8.10 5.31
C GLY A 13 25.77 -8.05 4.20
N PHE A 14 24.66 -8.75 4.37
CA PHE A 14 23.56 -8.75 3.39
C PHE A 14 22.87 -7.37 3.32
N PHE A 15 22.74 -6.68 4.46
CA PHE A 15 22.17 -5.32 4.51
C PHE A 15 23.05 -4.30 3.79
N ALA A 16 24.38 -4.40 3.90
CA ALA A 16 25.31 -3.49 3.21
C ALA A 16 25.29 -3.66 1.68
N ILE A 17 25.13 -4.90 1.19
CA ILE A 17 25.04 -5.20 -0.25
C ILE A 17 23.71 -4.71 -0.83
N LEU A 18 22.61 -4.79 -0.07
CA LEU A 18 21.31 -4.28 -0.48
C LEU A 18 21.27 -2.75 -0.62
N ILE A 19 21.94 -2.00 0.25
CA ILE A 19 21.90 -0.51 0.20
C ILE A 19 22.75 0.03 -0.98
N ALA A 20 23.86 -0.63 -1.32
CA ALA A 20 24.73 -0.18 -2.41
C ALA A 20 24.09 -0.27 -3.80
N ALA A 21 23.12 -1.17 -4.01
CA ALA A 21 22.42 -1.33 -5.29
C ALA A 21 21.27 -0.32 -5.52
N ILE A 22 20.89 0.47 -4.50
CA ILE A 22 19.77 1.42 -4.58
C ILE A 22 20.27 2.87 -4.65
N SER A 23 21.58 3.10 -4.65
CA SER A 23 22.11 4.46 -4.87
C SER A 23 21.77 4.88 -6.31
N PRO A 24 20.86 5.85 -6.53
CA PRO A 24 20.60 6.33 -7.86
C PRO A 24 21.82 7.15 -8.26
N THR A 25 22.64 6.60 -9.14
CA THR A 25 23.61 7.40 -9.87
C THR A 25 22.84 8.54 -10.53
N LYS A 26 23.28 9.78 -10.26
CA LYS A 26 22.84 11.00 -10.94
C LYS A 26 22.74 10.71 -12.44
N SER A 27 21.52 10.54 -12.93
CA SER A 27 21.20 10.15 -14.30
C SER A 27 20.28 11.22 -14.87
N ASP A 28 20.68 11.76 -16.01
CA ASP A 28 20.20 12.99 -16.59
C ASP A 28 18.66 13.05 -16.75
N GLY A 29 18.07 14.18 -16.34
CA GLY A 29 16.62 14.42 -16.22
C GLY A 29 15.79 14.40 -17.51
N ALA A 30 16.32 13.90 -18.63
CA ALA A 30 15.61 13.81 -19.90
C ALA A 30 14.72 12.56 -20.00
N ALA A 31 15.07 11.45 -19.35
CA ALA A 31 14.32 10.19 -19.43
C ALA A 31 13.10 10.12 -18.47
N LEU A 32 13.13 10.86 -17.34
CA LEU A 32 12.01 10.89 -16.39
C LEU A 32 10.80 11.69 -16.90
N SER A 33 11.03 12.69 -17.76
CA SER A 33 9.97 13.54 -18.32
C SER A 33 9.01 12.73 -19.20
N GLY A 34 9.55 11.88 -20.08
CA GLY A 34 8.75 10.99 -20.94
C GLY A 34 7.97 9.93 -20.16
N TYR A 35 8.56 9.34 -19.11
CA TYR A 35 7.90 8.33 -18.29
C TYR A 35 6.70 8.91 -17.51
N SER A 36 6.82 10.14 -16.99
CA SER A 36 5.73 10.82 -16.28
C SER A 36 4.59 11.26 -17.20
N ALA A 37 4.89 11.61 -18.45
CA ALA A 37 3.90 11.92 -19.48
C ALA A 37 3.14 10.65 -19.92
N GLN A 38 3.85 9.53 -20.05
CA GLN A 38 3.26 8.23 -20.38
C GLN A 38 2.36 7.69 -19.25
N MET A 39 2.76 7.86 -17.97
CA MET A 39 1.93 7.51 -16.81
C MET A 39 0.65 8.37 -16.72
N ARG A 40 0.71 9.64 -17.11
CA ARG A 40 -0.50 10.49 -17.18
C ARG A 40 -1.44 10.07 -18.30
N ALA A 41 -0.91 9.68 -19.46
CA ALA A 41 -1.71 9.21 -20.60
C ALA A 41 -2.22 7.77 -20.45
N ALA A 42 -1.54 6.95 -19.64
CA ALA A 42 -1.94 5.59 -19.28
C ALA A 42 -2.73 5.51 -17.96
N SER A 43 -3.25 6.64 -17.46
CA SER A 43 -4.33 6.65 -16.48
C SER A 43 -5.66 6.25 -17.14
N ARG A 44 -5.65 5.14 -17.89
CA ARG A 44 -6.87 4.37 -18.11
C ARG A 44 -7.48 4.16 -16.73
N GLN A 45 -8.76 4.47 -16.58
CA GLN A 45 -9.49 4.21 -15.36
C GLN A 45 -9.38 2.70 -15.05
N VAL A 46 -8.37 2.32 -14.27
CA VAL A 46 -8.17 0.94 -13.76
C VAL A 46 -9.30 0.59 -12.80
N TYR A 47 -10.00 1.62 -12.32
CA TYR A 47 -11.25 1.49 -11.60
C TYR A 47 -12.39 1.19 -12.58
N SER A 48 -12.87 -0.05 -12.57
CA SER A 48 -14.06 -0.42 -13.34
C SER A 48 -15.31 0.08 -12.59
N PRO A 49 -16.03 1.09 -13.11
CA PRO A 49 -17.20 1.64 -12.43
C PRO A 49 -18.34 0.61 -12.31
N THR A 50 -18.33 -0.43 -13.15
CA THR A 50 -19.31 -1.52 -13.08
C THR A 50 -19.14 -2.37 -11.82
N ILE A 51 -17.92 -2.53 -11.31
CA ILE A 51 -17.63 -3.34 -10.11
C ILE A 51 -18.14 -2.63 -8.84
N ALA A 52 -18.12 -1.29 -8.82
CA ALA A 52 -18.56 -0.52 -7.65
C ALA A 52 -20.06 -0.67 -7.34
N ASN A 53 -20.88 -0.99 -8.34
CA ASN A 53 -22.32 -1.21 -8.19
C ASN A 53 -22.70 -2.69 -8.08
N ASP A 54 -21.72 -3.60 -8.03
CA ASP A 54 -21.98 -5.02 -7.92
C ASP A 54 -22.45 -5.35 -6.48
N PRO A 55 -23.60 -6.04 -6.31
CA PRO A 55 -24.12 -6.37 -4.98
C PRO A 55 -23.15 -7.22 -4.14
N TYR A 56 -22.34 -8.06 -4.77
CA TYR A 56 -21.32 -8.83 -4.07
C TYR A 56 -20.22 -7.92 -3.52
N VAL A 57 -19.81 -6.91 -4.28
CA VAL A 57 -18.74 -5.98 -3.87
C VAL A 57 -19.23 -5.11 -2.71
N ILE A 58 -20.48 -4.65 -2.76
CA ILE A 58 -21.11 -3.89 -1.68
C ILE A 58 -21.15 -4.72 -0.38
N ASP A 59 -21.60 -5.98 -0.45
CA ASP A 59 -21.62 -6.89 0.72
C ASP A 59 -20.20 -7.11 1.31
N GLN A 60 -19.18 -7.25 0.46
CA GLN A 60 -17.79 -7.37 0.92
C GLN A 60 -17.31 -6.09 1.61
N TRP A 61 -17.66 -4.93 1.08
CA TRP A 61 -17.31 -3.65 1.69
C TRP A 61 -18.00 -3.47 3.04
N GLU A 62 -19.30 -3.82 3.15
CA GLU A 62 -20.03 -3.79 4.42
C GLU A 62 -19.36 -4.65 5.49
N LYS A 63 -18.92 -5.86 5.14
CA LYS A 63 -18.18 -6.75 6.05
C LYS A 63 -16.87 -6.13 6.54
N SER A 64 -16.12 -5.49 5.64
CA SER A 64 -14.88 -4.81 6.02
C SER A 64 -15.13 -3.61 6.94
N ILE A 65 -16.21 -2.86 6.69
CA ILE A 65 -16.62 -1.72 7.54
C ILE A 65 -17.04 -2.22 8.92
N GLN A 66 -17.81 -3.31 9.01
CA GLN A 66 -18.17 -3.91 10.29
C GLN A 66 -16.94 -4.38 11.09
N ALA A 67 -15.91 -4.93 10.42
CA ALA A 67 -14.67 -5.31 11.08
C ALA A 67 -13.95 -4.09 11.66
N LEU A 68 -13.88 -2.98 10.93
CA LEU A 68 -13.32 -1.72 11.42
C LEU A 68 -14.13 -1.13 12.58
N GLU A 69 -15.46 -1.13 12.48
CA GLU A 69 -16.36 -0.68 13.56
C GLU A 69 -16.21 -1.54 14.82
N ARG A 70 -15.97 -2.85 14.65
CA ARG A 70 -15.68 -3.76 15.76
C ARG A 70 -14.33 -3.46 16.40
N ALA A 71 -13.28 -3.29 15.59
CA ALA A 71 -11.96 -2.91 16.09
C ALA A 71 -12.02 -1.60 16.89
N CYS A 72 -12.75 -0.59 16.40
CA CYS A 72 -12.98 0.65 17.14
C CYS A 72 -13.69 0.43 18.48
N ARG A 73 -14.70 -0.45 18.55
CA ARG A 73 -15.37 -0.76 19.81
C ARG A 73 -14.48 -1.52 20.80
N ASP A 74 -13.66 -2.42 20.29
CA ASP A 74 -12.89 -3.35 21.12
C ASP A 74 -11.56 -2.72 21.59
N SER A 75 -10.85 -1.99 20.72
CA SER A 75 -9.54 -1.38 21.03
C SER A 75 -9.53 0.15 21.07
N GLY A 76 -10.60 0.81 20.61
CA GLY A 76 -10.60 2.27 20.43
C GLY A 76 -9.83 2.75 19.20
N GLU A 77 -9.31 1.84 18.38
CA GLU A 77 -8.51 2.18 17.20
C GLU A 77 -9.37 2.29 15.94
N TYR A 78 -8.89 3.06 14.96
CA TYR A 78 -9.51 3.19 13.65
C TYR A 78 -10.94 3.76 13.61
N CYS A 79 -11.40 4.40 14.70
CA CYS A 79 -12.76 4.92 14.80
C CYS A 79 -13.11 5.95 13.73
N GLU A 80 -12.19 6.85 13.37
CA GLU A 80 -12.43 7.81 12.30
C GLU A 80 -12.52 7.14 10.93
N GLN A 81 -11.65 6.17 10.67
CA GLN A 81 -11.60 5.40 9.42
C GLN A 81 -12.88 4.58 9.25
N ALA A 82 -13.35 3.93 10.33
CA ALA A 82 -14.62 3.21 10.35
C ALA A 82 -15.79 4.13 9.99
N GLN A 83 -15.87 5.31 10.62
CA GLN A 83 -16.91 6.30 10.32
C GLN A 83 -16.82 6.85 8.89
N GLN A 84 -15.62 7.12 8.39
CA GLN A 84 -15.42 7.58 7.01
C GLN A 84 -15.86 6.51 6.00
N ALA A 85 -15.47 5.25 6.23
CA ALA A 85 -15.84 4.14 5.36
C ALA A 85 -17.37 3.90 5.36
N ARG A 86 -18.03 4.03 6.52
CA ARG A 86 -19.50 3.95 6.62
C ARG A 86 -20.20 5.07 5.86
N ARG A 87 -19.62 6.27 5.81
CA ARG A 87 -20.16 7.39 5.02
C ARG A 87 -19.94 7.20 3.51
N SER A 88 -18.85 6.56 3.10
CA SER A 88 -18.55 6.39 1.67
C SER A 88 -19.42 5.36 0.96
N ILE A 89 -19.94 4.36 1.68
CA ILE A 89 -20.80 3.32 1.08
C ILE A 89 -22.28 3.74 0.99
N ASN A 90 -22.71 4.71 1.81
CA ASN A 90 -24.09 5.21 1.87
C ASN A 90 -24.35 6.46 1.00
N ARG A 91 -23.37 6.88 0.19
CA ARG A 91 -23.46 8.07 -0.66
C ARG A 91 -23.92 7.69 -2.06
#